data_AF-A0A9D4QDR3-F1
#
_entry.id   AF-A0A9D4QDR3-F1
#
_cell.length_a   1.000
_cell.length_b   1.000
_cell.length_c   1.000
_cell.angle_alpha   90.00
_cell.angle_beta   90.00
_cell.angle_gamma   90.00
#
_symmetry.space_group_name_H-M   'P 1'
#
loop_
_entity.id
_entity.type
_entity.pdbx_description
1 polymer ?
#
loop_
_entity_poly.entity_id
_entity_poly.type
_entity_poly.pdbx_seq_one_letter_code
_entity_poly.pdbx_strand_id
1 'polypeptide(L)'
;MSVTAATAPGRPSNTKTSNVITSSSSLNLNSIFDTTSPSGGSGAALVTPAPPRRPLGNGRNTNSSSGARHRPTPGTASTDPLSKSVVVALVEGRGLARGEIGMASFDIRNPELVLAQFPDNRMYTNTLMKLQVLDPHEILLPKTLFEANTMPQLINQLKQDMPSINVTSLPRKLFNENLGIQYVRQLCVPEYSSVETEVVNKYYALSATAALVHYVEVMQNVACTAHSIKVVFSTGEGVARIDSTTMHDLELLTNTVDPRSSVSLFGVLNHAKTPGGLRLLRVNMLQPPCDLDTIVLRQKAVQQILDKMVEKDMALESALPLKVAYSQLRGFYIQMNYTGCIPDLPDKFIKVSVTKTTISFTTDSLVGY
;
A
#
# COMPACT_ATOMS: atom_id res chain seq x y z
N MET A 1 36.50 -39.13 53.12
CA MET A 1 36.38 -40.55 52.71
C MET A 1 35.15 -40.63 51.83
N SER A 2 35.16 -40.17 50.57
CA SER A 2 35.94 -40.62 49.40
C SER A 2 35.52 -42.01 48.92
N VAL A 3 34.66 -42.09 47.88
CA VAL A 3 34.75 -43.00 46.70
C VAL A 3 33.79 -42.41 45.62
N THR A 4 34.19 -41.79 44.49
CA THR A 4 34.60 -42.32 43.14
C THR A 4 33.75 -43.49 42.61
N ALA A 5 33.48 -43.77 41.33
CA ALA A 5 33.52 -43.18 39.98
C ALA A 5 33.52 -44.39 38.98
N ALA A 6 32.79 -44.35 37.85
CA ALA A 6 33.01 -45.12 36.59
C ALA A 6 31.76 -44.96 35.68
N THR A 7 31.74 -44.35 34.49
CA THR A 7 32.42 -44.57 33.18
C THR A 7 31.88 -45.74 32.34
N ALA A 8 31.08 -45.38 31.30
CA ALA A 8 30.91 -45.85 29.89
C ALA A 8 31.15 -47.34 29.50
N PRO A 9 30.49 -47.90 28.44
CA PRO A 9 30.77 -47.52 27.03
C PRO A 9 29.63 -47.71 25.97
N GLY A 10 29.81 -47.10 24.78
CA GLY A 10 29.82 -47.83 23.51
C GLY A 10 28.53 -48.13 22.71
N ARG A 11 28.39 -47.42 21.57
CA ARG A 11 27.57 -47.62 20.35
C ARG A 11 27.49 -49.07 19.80
N PRO A 12 26.55 -49.45 18.88
CA PRO A 12 26.54 -48.94 17.49
C PRO A 12 25.17 -48.73 16.79
N SER A 13 25.31 -48.16 15.60
CA SER A 13 24.40 -47.71 14.53
C SER A 13 23.42 -48.73 13.92
N ASN A 14 22.27 -48.26 13.41
CA ASN A 14 22.02 -48.37 11.96
C ASN A 14 20.98 -47.35 11.43
N THR A 15 21.40 -46.68 10.36
CA THR A 15 20.72 -45.69 9.53
C THR A 15 19.76 -46.34 8.55
N LYS A 16 18.56 -45.76 8.34
CA LYS A 16 17.80 -45.92 7.10
C LYS A 16 17.70 -44.57 6.39
N THR A 17 18.27 -44.58 5.21
CA THR A 17 18.36 -43.54 4.20
C THR A 17 17.01 -43.34 3.50
N SER A 18 16.63 -42.09 3.28
CA SER A 18 15.64 -41.70 2.26
C SER A 18 16.26 -40.61 1.41
N ASN A 19 16.49 -40.97 0.15
CA ASN A 19 17.23 -40.21 -0.85
C ASN A 19 16.51 -38.91 -1.23
N VAL A 20 17.29 -37.84 -1.23
CA VAL A 20 17.02 -36.58 -1.91
C VAL A 20 17.23 -36.81 -3.40
N ILE A 21 16.16 -36.69 -4.20
CA ILE A 21 16.26 -36.57 -5.65
C ILE A 21 16.16 -35.09 -5.99
N THR A 22 17.31 -34.50 -6.25
CA THR A 22 17.49 -33.28 -7.03
C THR A 22 17.04 -33.52 -8.46
N SER A 23 16.03 -32.78 -8.92
CA SER A 23 15.79 -32.61 -10.35
C SER A 23 15.72 -31.12 -10.68
N SER A 24 16.85 -30.65 -11.18
CA SER A 24 17.01 -29.45 -11.98
C SER A 24 16.07 -29.49 -13.19
N SER A 25 15.20 -28.50 -13.33
CA SER A 25 14.57 -28.19 -14.62
C SER A 25 14.67 -26.68 -14.87
N SER A 26 15.56 -26.37 -15.80
CA SER A 26 15.73 -25.09 -16.48
C SER A 26 14.45 -24.71 -17.21
N LEU A 27 13.83 -23.58 -16.85
CA LEU A 27 12.75 -23.01 -17.63
C LEU A 27 13.33 -22.24 -18.81
N ASN A 28 13.07 -22.78 -19.99
CA ASN A 28 13.49 -22.29 -21.29
C ASN A 28 12.53 -21.17 -21.73
N LEU A 29 12.98 -19.91 -21.66
CA LEU A 29 12.26 -18.72 -22.12
C LEU A 29 12.45 -18.57 -23.63
N ASN A 30 11.68 -19.33 -24.43
CA ASN A 30 11.51 -19.09 -25.88
C ASN A 30 10.38 -20.01 -26.40
N SER A 31 9.13 -19.55 -26.46
CA SER A 31 8.06 -20.07 -27.37
C SER A 31 6.63 -19.57 -27.08
N ILE A 32 6.39 -18.28 -26.84
CA ILE A 32 5.00 -17.76 -26.85
C ILE A 32 4.95 -16.40 -27.59
N PHE A 33 5.39 -16.43 -28.85
CA PHE A 33 4.91 -15.49 -29.87
C PHE A 33 4.52 -16.36 -31.06
N ASP A 34 3.29 -16.86 -31.05
CA ASP A 34 2.62 -17.24 -32.29
C ASP A 34 1.16 -16.81 -32.19
N THR A 35 0.84 -15.86 -33.06
CA THR A 35 -0.47 -15.24 -33.23
C THR A 35 -1.00 -15.73 -34.57
N THR A 36 -2.01 -16.59 -34.55
CA THR A 36 -2.82 -16.87 -35.75
C THR A 36 -4.29 -16.99 -35.37
N SER A 37 -5.04 -16.00 -35.83
CA SER A 37 -6.49 -15.85 -35.82
C SER A 37 -7.21 -17.01 -36.54
N PRO A 38 -8.53 -17.13 -36.35
CA PRO A 38 -9.38 -17.09 -37.54
C PRO A 38 -10.57 -16.13 -37.38
N SER A 39 -10.79 -15.35 -38.43
CA SER A 39 -11.98 -14.54 -38.69
C SER A 39 -13.02 -15.34 -39.49
N GLY A 40 -14.30 -15.12 -39.20
CA GLY A 40 -15.38 -15.67 -40.00
C GLY A 40 -16.77 -15.14 -39.63
N GLY A 41 -17.23 -14.14 -40.38
CA GLY A 41 -18.64 -13.80 -40.70
C GLY A 41 -19.61 -13.47 -39.56
N SER A 42 -20.73 -12.77 -39.73
CA SER A 42 -21.33 -12.00 -40.82
C SER A 42 -22.56 -11.31 -40.21
N GLY A 43 -22.85 -10.09 -40.63
CA GLY A 43 -24.22 -9.54 -40.76
C GLY A 43 -25.01 -9.21 -39.49
N ALA A 44 -25.32 -7.92 -39.32
CA ALA A 44 -26.69 -7.40 -39.43
C ALA A 44 -26.73 -5.96 -38.89
N ALA A 45 -26.99 -5.02 -39.79
CA ALA A 45 -27.30 -3.64 -39.48
C ALA A 45 -28.69 -3.56 -38.82
N LEU A 46 -28.81 -2.79 -37.74
CA LEU A 46 -30.09 -2.38 -37.19
C LEU A 46 -30.05 -0.90 -36.84
N VAL A 47 -31.02 -0.22 -37.42
CA VAL A 47 -31.27 1.21 -37.51
C VAL A 47 -31.63 1.79 -36.14
N THR A 48 -30.98 2.87 -35.73
CA THR A 48 -31.36 3.70 -34.58
C THR A 48 -32.00 5.01 -35.06
N PRO A 49 -33.21 5.38 -34.59
CA PRO A 49 -33.76 6.72 -34.83
C PRO A 49 -33.31 7.71 -33.74
N ALA A 50 -33.03 8.94 -34.18
CA ALA A 50 -32.64 10.08 -33.36
C ALA A 50 -33.79 10.62 -32.47
N PRO A 51 -33.48 11.27 -31.33
CA PRO A 51 -34.50 11.90 -30.47
C PRO A 51 -34.88 13.31 -30.95
N PRO A 52 -36.10 13.80 -30.66
CA PRO A 52 -36.60 15.08 -31.16
C PRO A 52 -36.14 16.26 -30.30
N ARG A 53 -35.76 17.36 -30.96
CA ARG A 53 -35.57 18.69 -30.36
C ARG A 53 -36.91 19.39 -30.17
N ARG A 54 -37.11 20.04 -29.03
CA ARG A 54 -38.18 21.04 -28.78
C ARG A 54 -37.69 22.19 -27.89
N PRO A 55 -38.37 23.36 -27.89
CA PRO A 55 -37.75 24.65 -28.19
C PRO A 55 -37.50 25.56 -26.97
N LEU A 56 -36.69 26.58 -27.22
CA LEU A 56 -36.49 27.77 -26.38
C LEU A 56 -37.80 28.57 -26.25
N GLY A 57 -38.20 28.86 -25.02
CA GLY A 57 -39.32 29.76 -24.69
C GLY A 57 -38.90 30.74 -23.59
N ASN A 58 -38.93 32.03 -23.93
CA ASN A 58 -38.76 33.15 -23.01
C ASN A 58 -39.96 33.30 -22.06
N GLY A 59 -39.70 33.59 -20.79
CA GLY A 59 -40.73 34.04 -19.84
C GLY A 59 -40.11 34.67 -18.59
N ARG A 60 -40.24 36.00 -18.45
CA ARG A 60 -40.05 36.77 -17.21
C ARG A 60 -41.20 36.47 -16.24
N ASN A 61 -40.94 36.23 -14.95
CA ASN A 61 -41.21 37.14 -13.81
C ASN A 61 -41.30 36.43 -12.43
N THR A 62 -40.79 37.17 -11.43
CA THR A 62 -41.23 37.33 -10.02
C THR A 62 -41.04 36.21 -8.96
N ASN A 63 -40.22 36.58 -7.97
CA ASN A 63 -40.10 36.18 -6.56
C ASN A 63 -41.22 35.33 -5.93
N SER A 64 -40.81 34.26 -5.23
CA SER A 64 -41.21 34.03 -3.84
C SER A 64 -40.29 33.02 -3.15
N SER A 65 -39.84 33.40 -1.96
CA SER A 65 -38.99 32.68 -1.01
C SER A 65 -39.59 31.38 -0.48
N SER A 66 -38.86 30.28 -0.62
CA SER A 66 -38.82 29.21 0.39
C SER A 66 -37.49 28.46 0.23
N GLY A 67 -36.55 28.77 1.13
CA GLY A 67 -35.21 28.19 1.15
C GLY A 67 -35.25 26.74 1.60
N ALA A 68 -35.55 25.83 0.67
CA ALA A 68 -35.23 24.41 0.84
C ALA A 68 -33.70 24.28 0.84
N ARG A 69 -33.13 24.02 2.03
CA ARG A 69 -31.72 23.64 2.19
C ARG A 69 -31.48 22.33 1.44
N HIS A 70 -31.09 22.43 0.18
CA HIS A 70 -30.40 21.34 -0.51
C HIS A 70 -29.10 21.07 0.25
N ARG A 71 -29.08 19.94 0.96
CA ARG A 71 -27.86 19.31 1.47
C ARG A 71 -27.05 18.89 0.24
N PRO A 72 -25.87 19.45 -0.03
CA PRO A 72 -25.04 18.93 -1.10
C PRO A 72 -24.59 17.53 -0.69
N THR A 73 -25.06 16.52 -1.42
CA THR A 73 -24.44 15.20 -1.49
C THR A 73 -23.02 15.38 -2.05
N PRO A 74 -21.98 14.76 -1.47
CA PRO A 74 -20.62 14.85 -2.00
C PRO A 74 -20.50 13.94 -3.23
N GLY A 75 -21.12 14.37 -4.32
CA GLY A 75 -21.08 13.74 -5.62
C GLY A 75 -20.44 14.69 -6.63
N THR A 76 -19.19 15.05 -6.37
CA THR A 76 -18.34 15.69 -7.37
C THR A 76 -16.95 15.13 -7.16
N ALA A 77 -16.45 14.36 -8.13
CA ALA A 77 -15.05 14.01 -8.21
C ALA A 77 -14.27 15.33 -8.25
N SER A 78 -13.73 15.74 -7.10
CA SER A 78 -12.77 16.83 -7.04
C SER A 78 -11.55 16.34 -7.80
N THR A 79 -11.18 17.08 -8.84
CA THR A 79 -9.94 16.89 -9.61
C THR A 79 -8.70 17.29 -8.80
N ASP A 80 -8.73 17.04 -7.50
CA ASP A 80 -7.59 17.18 -6.62
C ASP A 80 -6.92 15.80 -6.51
N PRO A 81 -5.71 15.59 -7.07
CA PRO A 81 -5.03 14.30 -7.05
C PRO A 81 -4.71 13.79 -5.63
N LEU A 82 -4.94 14.62 -4.61
CA LEU A 82 -4.79 14.32 -3.18
C LEU A 82 -6.08 14.11 -2.40
N SER A 83 -7.27 14.25 -3.01
CA SER A 83 -8.55 14.10 -2.29
C SER A 83 -8.62 12.73 -1.60
N LYS A 84 -9.16 12.60 -0.38
CA LYS A 84 -9.26 11.28 0.27
C LYS A 84 -10.29 10.43 -0.47
N SER A 85 -9.98 9.16 -0.79
CA SER A 85 -10.89 8.27 -1.56
C SER A 85 -11.11 6.90 -0.92
N VAL A 86 -10.53 6.70 0.26
CA VAL A 86 -10.69 5.45 1.01
C VAL A 86 -11.98 5.55 1.83
N VAL A 87 -12.83 4.55 1.68
CA VAL A 87 -14.03 4.33 2.51
C VAL A 87 -13.76 3.10 3.38
N VAL A 88 -14.09 3.20 4.67
CA VAL A 88 -13.86 2.12 5.64
C VAL A 88 -15.15 1.71 6.29
N ALA A 89 -15.42 0.41 6.40
CA ALA A 89 -16.49 -0.12 7.23
C ALA A 89 -15.92 -0.78 8.49
N LEU A 90 -16.55 -0.53 9.64
CA LEU A 90 -16.15 -1.09 10.94
C LEU A 90 -17.31 -1.84 11.60
N VAL A 91 -17.00 -2.97 12.23
CA VAL A 91 -17.93 -3.78 13.02
C VAL A 91 -17.25 -4.21 14.31
N GLU A 92 -17.93 -4.00 15.44
CA GLU A 92 -17.50 -4.52 16.74
C GLU A 92 -18.27 -5.80 17.09
N GLY A 93 -17.56 -6.80 17.58
CA GLY A 93 -18.13 -8.04 18.08
C GLY A 93 -18.96 -7.84 19.35
N ARG A 94 -19.93 -8.74 19.57
CA ARG A 94 -20.86 -8.70 20.72
C ARG A 94 -20.78 -10.01 21.51
N GLY A 95 -21.23 -9.97 22.77
CA GLY A 95 -21.27 -11.15 23.63
C GLY A 95 -19.88 -11.70 23.89
N LEU A 96 -19.66 -12.98 23.57
CA LEU A 96 -18.38 -13.67 23.76
C LEU A 96 -17.24 -13.15 22.87
N ALA A 97 -17.58 -12.43 21.80
CA ALA A 97 -16.62 -11.83 20.88
C ALA A 97 -16.48 -10.32 21.09
N ARG A 98 -16.87 -9.80 22.26
CA ARG A 98 -16.71 -8.38 22.60
C ARG A 98 -15.22 -8.03 22.61
N GLY A 99 -14.86 -6.93 21.93
CA GLY A 99 -13.47 -6.47 21.78
C GLY A 99 -12.79 -6.96 20.49
N GLU A 100 -13.40 -7.88 19.74
CA GLU A 100 -12.98 -8.16 18.36
C GLU A 100 -13.52 -7.10 17.40
N ILE A 101 -12.65 -6.59 16.54
CA ILE A 101 -12.99 -5.59 15.52
C ILE A 101 -12.81 -6.20 14.14
N GLY A 102 -13.86 -6.12 13.32
CA GLY A 102 -13.80 -6.34 11.89
C GLY A 102 -13.74 -5.02 11.15
N MET A 103 -12.86 -4.96 10.16
CA MET A 103 -12.69 -3.80 9.30
C MET A 103 -12.55 -4.23 7.85
N ALA A 104 -13.13 -3.44 6.96
CA ALA A 104 -12.86 -3.49 5.53
C ALA A 104 -12.60 -2.07 5.04
N SER A 105 -11.61 -1.89 4.17
CA SER A 105 -11.31 -0.61 3.55
C SER A 105 -11.24 -0.77 2.04
N PHE A 106 -11.82 0.18 1.30
CA PHE A 106 -11.85 0.17 -0.15
C PHE A 106 -11.38 1.53 -0.67
N ASP A 107 -10.30 1.54 -1.45
CA ASP A 107 -9.87 2.72 -2.18
C ASP A 107 -10.57 2.73 -3.55
N ILE A 108 -11.38 3.76 -3.80
CA ILE A 108 -12.15 3.87 -5.05
C ILE A 108 -11.21 4.16 -6.25
N ARG A 109 -10.03 4.77 -6.01
CA ARG A 109 -9.11 5.14 -7.09
C ARG A 109 -8.11 4.04 -7.42
N ASN A 110 -7.72 3.25 -6.42
CA ASN A 110 -6.89 2.07 -6.59
C ASN A 110 -7.74 0.90 -6.13
N PRO A 111 -8.26 0.03 -7.02
CA PRO A 111 -9.25 -1.00 -6.69
C PRO A 111 -8.62 -2.11 -5.80
N GLU A 112 -8.38 -1.74 -4.55
CA GLU A 112 -7.77 -2.54 -3.50
C GLU A 112 -8.73 -2.56 -2.32
N LEU A 113 -9.16 -3.77 -1.98
CA LEU A 113 -10.01 -4.08 -0.85
C LEU A 113 -9.13 -4.73 0.22
N VAL A 114 -8.91 -4.01 1.32
CA VAL A 114 -8.13 -4.52 2.45
C VAL A 114 -9.07 -4.92 3.58
N LEU A 115 -9.01 -6.19 3.97
CA LEU A 115 -9.76 -6.77 5.06
C LEU A 115 -8.86 -6.87 6.28
N ALA A 116 -9.43 -6.66 7.46
CA ALA A 116 -8.72 -6.86 8.71
C ALA A 116 -9.68 -7.35 9.80
N GLN A 117 -9.20 -8.26 10.64
CA GLN A 117 -9.86 -8.62 11.88
C GLN A 117 -8.81 -8.81 12.97
N PHE A 118 -9.01 -8.13 14.09
CA PHE A 118 -8.07 -8.17 15.21
C PHE A 118 -8.78 -7.87 16.54
N PRO A 119 -8.25 -8.37 17.66
CA PRO A 119 -8.67 -7.94 18.98
C PRO A 119 -8.20 -6.51 19.26
N ASP A 120 -9.03 -5.76 19.97
CA ASP A 120 -8.72 -4.40 20.39
C ASP A 120 -9.03 -4.18 21.88
N ASN A 121 -8.50 -3.09 22.41
CA ASN A 121 -8.74 -2.65 23.77
C ASN A 121 -9.96 -1.71 23.85
N ARG A 122 -10.36 -1.32 25.06
CA ARG A 122 -11.49 -0.39 25.28
C ARG A 122 -11.30 1.00 24.67
N MET A 123 -10.05 1.35 24.37
CA MET A 123 -9.66 2.63 23.77
C MET A 123 -9.53 2.52 22.24
N TYR A 124 -9.77 1.34 21.66
CA TYR A 124 -9.67 1.07 20.23
C TYR A 124 -8.32 1.47 19.60
N THR A 125 -7.22 1.31 20.35
CA THR A 125 -5.90 1.78 19.91
C THR A 125 -5.50 1.16 18.57
N ASN A 126 -5.73 -0.14 18.36
CA ASN A 126 -5.37 -0.80 17.09
C ASN A 126 -6.22 -0.29 15.92
N THR A 127 -7.51 -0.08 16.16
CA THR A 127 -8.44 0.48 15.18
C THR A 127 -8.04 1.90 14.80
N LEU A 128 -7.78 2.76 15.78
CA LEU A 128 -7.38 4.15 15.54
C LEU A 128 -6.05 4.24 14.77
N MET A 129 -5.04 3.48 15.19
CA MET A 129 -3.76 3.40 14.45
C MET A 129 -3.99 3.00 13.00
N LYS A 130 -4.83 2.00 12.73
CA LYS A 130 -5.06 1.54 11.36
C LYS A 130 -5.88 2.53 10.54
N LEU A 131 -6.81 3.26 11.16
CA LEU A 131 -7.53 4.35 10.51
C LEU A 131 -6.60 5.53 10.16
N GLN A 132 -5.63 5.86 11.01
CA GLN A 132 -4.64 6.91 10.74
C GLN A 132 -3.76 6.59 9.52
N VAL A 133 -3.42 5.31 9.35
CA VAL A 133 -2.70 4.80 8.18
C VAL A 133 -3.55 4.88 6.91
N LEU A 134 -4.79 4.41 6.99
CA LEU A 134 -5.71 4.37 5.84
C LEU A 134 -6.20 5.77 5.41
N ASP A 135 -6.18 6.74 6.33
CA ASP A 135 -6.68 8.11 6.15
C ASP A 135 -8.04 8.19 5.43
N PRO A 136 -9.10 7.55 5.97
CA PRO A 136 -10.38 7.48 5.28
C PRO A 136 -11.06 8.84 5.13
N HIS A 137 -11.83 8.99 4.06
CA HIS A 137 -12.75 10.13 3.93
C HIS A 137 -14.07 9.88 4.67
N GLU A 138 -14.52 8.61 4.67
CA GLU A 138 -15.80 8.20 5.22
C GLU A 138 -15.68 6.86 5.97
N ILE A 139 -16.32 6.78 7.13
CA ILE A 139 -16.42 5.58 7.96
C ILE A 139 -17.88 5.12 8.03
N LEU A 140 -18.12 3.85 7.74
CA LEU A 140 -19.40 3.19 7.75
C LEU A 140 -19.55 2.37 9.03
N LEU A 141 -20.64 2.61 9.76
CA LEU A 141 -20.93 1.95 11.04
C LEU A 141 -22.35 1.37 11.06
N PRO A 142 -22.60 0.22 11.73
CA PRO A 142 -23.96 -0.28 11.93
C PRO A 142 -24.84 0.72 12.69
N LYS A 143 -26.07 0.98 12.18
CA LYS A 143 -27.08 1.88 12.80
C LYS A 143 -27.35 1.60 14.27
N THR A 144 -27.28 0.34 14.68
CA THR A 144 -27.47 -0.09 16.07
C THR A 144 -26.45 0.53 17.04
N LEU A 145 -25.29 1.01 16.56
CA LEU A 145 -24.31 1.73 17.39
C LEU A 145 -24.80 3.15 17.77
N PHE A 146 -25.79 3.69 17.06
CA PHE A 146 -26.35 5.02 17.31
C PHE A 146 -27.65 4.97 18.13
N GLU A 147 -28.27 3.79 18.25
CA GLU A 147 -29.57 3.59 18.91
C GLU A 147 -29.45 3.33 20.41
N ALA A 148 -28.29 2.84 20.88
CA ALA A 148 -28.03 2.75 22.30
C ALA A 148 -27.81 4.17 22.85
N ASN A 149 -28.58 4.59 23.86
CA ASN A 149 -28.48 5.88 24.57
C ASN A 149 -27.10 6.17 25.22
N THR A 150 -26.11 5.32 24.97
CA THR A 150 -24.71 5.48 25.31
C THR A 150 -23.99 5.62 23.98
N MET A 151 -23.44 6.79 23.65
CA MET A 151 -22.51 6.90 22.53
C MET A 151 -21.41 5.84 22.74
N PRO A 152 -21.27 4.85 21.83
CA PRO A 152 -20.26 3.82 21.99
C PRO A 152 -18.90 4.48 22.12
N GLN A 153 -18.06 3.96 23.00
CA GLN A 153 -16.71 4.47 23.25
C GLN A 153 -15.94 4.70 21.93
N LEU A 154 -16.13 3.82 20.95
CA LEU A 154 -15.59 3.96 19.59
C LEU A 154 -15.94 5.30 18.92
N ILE A 155 -17.21 5.73 18.95
CA ILE A 155 -17.62 6.99 18.30
C ILE A 155 -16.98 8.19 19.00
N ASN A 156 -16.84 8.13 20.33
CA ASN A 156 -16.17 9.20 21.08
C ASN A 156 -14.68 9.27 20.73
N GLN A 157 -14.01 8.12 20.66
CA GLN A 157 -12.61 8.05 20.23
C GLN A 157 -12.42 8.55 18.79
N LEU A 158 -13.30 8.16 17.86
CA LEU A 158 -13.26 8.66 16.48
C LEU A 158 -13.43 10.18 16.39
N LYS A 159 -14.35 10.75 17.18
CA LYS A 159 -14.55 12.21 17.21
C LYS A 159 -13.37 12.96 17.82
N GLN A 160 -12.68 12.35 18.79
CA GLN A 160 -11.51 12.92 19.45
C GLN A 160 -10.31 12.93 18.52
N ASP A 161 -9.99 11.79 17.90
CA ASP A 161 -8.77 11.62 17.09
C ASP A 161 -8.95 12.07 15.63
N MET A 162 -10.17 12.04 15.10
CA MET A 162 -10.48 12.39 13.71
C MET A 162 -11.77 13.23 13.60
N PRO A 163 -11.75 14.49 14.07
CA PRO A 163 -12.96 15.33 14.14
C PRO A 163 -13.58 15.68 12.78
N SER A 164 -12.80 15.61 11.69
CA SER A 164 -13.23 15.98 10.33
C SER A 164 -13.76 14.81 9.49
N ILE A 165 -13.81 13.59 10.03
CA ILE A 165 -14.23 12.42 9.27
C ILE A 165 -15.74 12.27 9.22
N ASN A 166 -16.27 11.91 8.05
CA ASN A 166 -17.68 11.64 7.89
C ASN A 166 -18.00 10.23 8.41
N VAL A 167 -18.97 10.14 9.32
CA VAL A 167 -19.47 8.87 9.85
C VAL A 167 -20.89 8.64 9.34
N THR A 168 -21.08 7.56 8.58
CA THR A 168 -22.36 7.19 7.96
C THR A 168 -22.89 5.90 8.57
N SER A 169 -24.18 5.87 8.88
CA SER A 169 -24.81 4.74 9.53
C SER A 169 -25.54 3.84 8.53
N LEU A 170 -25.22 2.54 8.55
CA LEU A 170 -25.79 1.54 7.65
C LEU A 170 -26.70 0.53 8.39
N PRO A 171 -27.81 0.07 7.77
CA PRO A 171 -28.65 -0.95 8.36
C PRO A 171 -27.87 -2.22 8.71
N ARG A 172 -28.11 -2.78 9.90
CA ARG A 172 -27.40 -3.98 10.38
C ARG A 172 -27.53 -5.19 9.44
N LYS A 173 -28.63 -5.27 8.68
CA LYS A 173 -28.88 -6.34 7.69
C LYS A 173 -27.82 -6.43 6.59
N LEU A 174 -27.15 -5.31 6.26
CA LEU A 174 -26.10 -5.28 5.24
C LEU A 174 -24.79 -5.91 5.71
N PHE A 175 -24.61 -6.05 7.03
CA PHE A 175 -23.41 -6.60 7.64
C PHE A 175 -23.52 -8.11 7.79
N ASN A 176 -23.39 -8.85 6.68
CA ASN A 176 -23.58 -10.29 6.61
C ASN A 176 -22.31 -11.00 6.08
N GLU A 177 -21.83 -11.98 6.82
CA GLU A 177 -20.63 -12.76 6.50
C GLU A 177 -20.77 -13.59 5.20
N ASN A 178 -21.94 -14.16 4.93
CA ASN A 178 -22.18 -15.00 3.75
C ASN A 178 -22.19 -14.16 2.48
N LEU A 179 -22.75 -12.96 2.53
CA LEU A 179 -22.62 -11.99 1.44
C LEU A 179 -21.17 -11.51 1.31
N GLY A 180 -20.48 -11.31 2.43
CA GLY A 180 -19.08 -10.87 2.44
C GLY A 180 -18.16 -11.82 1.69
N ILE A 181 -18.25 -13.13 1.96
CA ILE A 181 -17.43 -14.13 1.27
C ILE A 181 -17.82 -14.27 -0.21
N GLN A 182 -19.09 -14.10 -0.56
CA GLN A 182 -19.54 -14.08 -1.96
C GLN A 182 -18.93 -12.91 -2.72
N TYR A 183 -18.91 -11.70 -2.14
CA TYR A 183 -18.25 -10.55 -2.77
C TYR A 183 -16.76 -10.76 -2.91
N VAL A 184 -16.08 -11.33 -1.91
CA VAL A 184 -14.65 -11.67 -2.03
C VAL A 184 -14.43 -12.61 -3.21
N ARG A 185 -15.21 -13.69 -3.34
CA ARG A 185 -15.11 -14.64 -4.47
C ARG A 185 -15.36 -13.99 -5.83
N GLN A 186 -16.36 -13.12 -5.92
CA GLN A 186 -16.76 -12.50 -7.18
C GLN A 186 -15.79 -11.40 -7.63
N LEU A 187 -15.26 -10.62 -6.69
CA LEU A 187 -14.48 -9.42 -6.98
C LEU A 187 -12.97 -9.66 -7.00
N CYS A 188 -12.49 -10.66 -6.27
CA CYS A 188 -11.06 -10.93 -6.14
C CYS A 188 -10.45 -11.37 -7.47
N VAL A 189 -9.33 -10.73 -7.83
CA VAL A 189 -8.48 -11.16 -8.93
C VAL A 189 -7.88 -12.56 -8.66
N PRO A 190 -7.75 -13.44 -9.66
CA PRO A 190 -7.31 -14.83 -9.45
C PRO A 190 -5.94 -14.97 -8.77
N GLU A 191 -5.03 -14.02 -9.00
CA GLU A 191 -3.68 -13.99 -8.41
C GLU A 191 -3.70 -13.85 -6.89
N TYR A 192 -4.78 -13.30 -6.32
CA TYR A 192 -4.96 -13.10 -4.88
C TYR A 192 -6.01 -14.04 -4.27
N SER A 193 -6.47 -15.05 -5.01
CA SER A 193 -7.52 -15.98 -4.58
C SER A 193 -7.22 -16.73 -3.27
N SER A 194 -5.95 -16.85 -2.87
CA SER A 194 -5.54 -17.44 -1.58
C SER A 194 -6.16 -16.73 -0.37
N VAL A 195 -6.52 -15.46 -0.50
CA VAL A 195 -7.15 -14.67 0.57
C VAL A 195 -8.47 -15.29 1.02
N GLU A 196 -9.21 -15.98 0.14
CA GLU A 196 -10.49 -16.60 0.47
C GLU A 196 -10.35 -17.59 1.63
N THR A 197 -9.33 -18.47 1.57
CA THR A 197 -9.04 -19.47 2.60
C THR A 197 -8.66 -18.83 3.93
N GLU A 198 -8.01 -17.67 3.90
CA GLU A 198 -7.58 -16.94 5.09
C GLU A 198 -8.77 -16.25 5.80
N VAL A 199 -9.72 -15.71 5.03
CA VAL A 199 -10.83 -14.93 5.57
C VAL A 199 -12.09 -15.74 5.87
N VAL A 200 -12.17 -17.01 5.45
CA VAL A 200 -13.39 -17.85 5.58
C VAL A 200 -13.92 -17.93 7.02
N ASN A 201 -13.02 -17.94 8.01
CA ASN A 201 -13.36 -18.01 9.44
C ASN A 201 -13.34 -16.64 10.13
N LYS A 202 -13.25 -15.54 9.37
CA LYS A 202 -13.15 -14.16 9.87
C LYS A 202 -14.50 -13.45 9.72
N TYR A 203 -15.44 -13.87 10.56
CA TYR A 203 -16.82 -13.39 10.54
C TYR A 203 -16.93 -11.85 10.48
N TYR A 204 -16.16 -11.13 11.30
CA TYR A 204 -16.29 -9.67 11.39
C TYR A 204 -15.67 -8.95 10.20
N ALA A 205 -14.54 -9.44 9.66
CA ALA A 205 -13.97 -8.90 8.42
C ALA A 205 -14.92 -9.09 7.23
N LEU A 206 -15.49 -10.28 7.08
CA LEU A 206 -16.46 -10.59 6.02
C LEU A 206 -17.74 -9.76 6.17
N SER A 207 -18.26 -9.64 7.39
CA SER A 207 -19.43 -8.82 7.70
C SER A 207 -19.21 -7.34 7.34
N ALA A 208 -18.04 -6.78 7.66
CA ALA A 208 -17.68 -5.41 7.27
C ALA A 208 -17.54 -5.26 5.75
N THR A 209 -16.96 -6.26 5.09
CA THR A 209 -16.79 -6.30 3.63
C THR A 209 -18.12 -6.25 2.89
N ALA A 210 -19.11 -7.03 3.33
CA ALA A 210 -20.44 -7.04 2.72
C ALA A 210 -21.11 -5.66 2.74
N ALA A 211 -21.04 -4.97 3.88
CA ALA A 211 -21.61 -3.64 4.03
C ALA A 211 -20.86 -2.61 3.19
N LEU A 212 -19.53 -2.69 3.13
CA LEU A 212 -18.69 -1.79 2.36
C LEU A 212 -18.94 -1.90 0.86
N VAL A 213 -18.89 -3.13 0.32
CA VAL A 213 -19.11 -3.37 -1.11
C VAL A 213 -20.53 -2.96 -1.51
N HIS A 214 -21.54 -3.35 -0.73
CA HIS A 214 -22.92 -2.92 -1.00
C HIS A 214 -23.06 -1.38 -0.96
N TYR A 215 -22.37 -0.69 -0.05
CA TYR A 215 -22.38 0.77 0.00
C TYR A 215 -21.77 1.38 -1.28
N VAL A 216 -20.62 0.88 -1.70
CA VAL A 216 -19.91 1.35 -2.89
C VAL A 216 -20.73 1.11 -4.16
N GLU A 217 -21.28 -0.09 -4.33
CA GLU A 217 -22.06 -0.44 -5.51
C GLU A 217 -23.42 0.27 -5.56
N VAL A 218 -24.19 0.21 -4.47
CA VAL A 218 -25.59 0.66 -4.49
C VAL A 218 -25.73 2.14 -4.14
N MET A 219 -24.98 2.63 -3.15
CA MET A 219 -25.18 3.99 -2.61
C MET A 219 -24.26 5.02 -3.28
N GLN A 220 -23.02 4.64 -3.61
CA GLN A 220 -22.08 5.48 -4.36
C GLN A 220 -22.17 5.27 -5.89
N ASN A 221 -22.96 4.29 -6.34
CA ASN A 221 -23.17 3.97 -7.77
C ASN A 221 -21.85 3.71 -8.52
N VAL A 222 -20.92 3.02 -7.87
CA VAL A 222 -19.63 2.61 -8.46
C VAL A 222 -19.71 1.13 -8.82
N ALA A 223 -19.63 0.81 -10.11
CA ALA A 223 -19.68 -0.58 -10.56
C ALA A 223 -18.35 -1.30 -10.29
N CYS A 224 -18.38 -2.35 -9.46
CA CYS A 224 -17.26 -3.26 -9.25
C CYS A 224 -17.33 -4.39 -10.29
N THR A 225 -16.33 -4.49 -11.16
CA THR A 225 -16.29 -5.58 -12.15
C THR A 225 -15.83 -6.88 -11.48
N ALA A 226 -16.36 -8.01 -11.91
CA ALA A 226 -15.94 -9.31 -11.39
C ALA A 226 -14.44 -9.54 -11.66
N HIS A 227 -13.74 -10.11 -10.69
CA HIS A 227 -12.31 -10.43 -10.73
C HIS A 227 -11.41 -9.23 -11.08
N SER A 228 -11.77 -8.00 -10.69
CA SER A 228 -11.00 -6.79 -11.01
C SER A 228 -10.39 -6.09 -9.80
N ILE A 229 -10.62 -6.59 -8.59
CA ILE A 229 -10.20 -5.94 -7.33
C ILE A 229 -9.12 -6.78 -6.66
N LYS A 230 -8.03 -6.12 -6.27
CA LYS A 230 -7.00 -6.72 -5.42
C LYS A 230 -7.55 -6.86 -4.01
N VAL A 231 -7.70 -8.08 -3.51
CA VAL A 231 -8.22 -8.35 -2.17
C VAL A 231 -7.08 -8.82 -1.29
N VAL A 232 -6.86 -8.15 -0.15
CA VAL A 232 -5.77 -8.44 0.78
C VAL A 232 -6.31 -8.54 2.19
N PHE A 233 -5.92 -9.58 2.93
CA PHE A 233 -6.15 -9.64 4.37
C PHE A 233 -4.90 -9.16 5.12
N SER A 234 -5.09 -8.31 6.12
CA SER A 234 -4.01 -7.68 6.88
C SER A 234 -4.25 -7.82 8.38
N THR A 235 -3.38 -8.60 9.03
CA THR A 235 -3.33 -8.81 10.49
C THR A 235 -2.61 -7.70 11.25
N GLY A 236 -1.89 -6.81 10.54
CA GLY A 236 -1.06 -5.78 11.17
C GLY A 236 0.21 -6.31 11.84
N GLU A 237 0.72 -7.44 11.35
CA GLU A 237 1.99 -8.04 11.77
C GLU A 237 3.16 -7.49 10.94
N GLY A 238 4.39 -7.64 11.46
CA GLY A 238 5.61 -7.27 10.73
C GLY A 238 5.88 -5.75 10.62
N VAL A 239 5.09 -4.92 11.29
CA VAL A 239 5.25 -3.46 11.33
C VAL A 239 5.28 -2.93 12.77
N ALA A 240 6.02 -1.84 12.99
CA ALA A 240 6.08 -1.17 14.27
C ALA A 240 4.76 -0.45 14.54
N ARG A 241 4.20 -0.66 15.74
CA ARG A 241 2.96 0.00 16.18
C ARG A 241 3.32 1.36 16.77
N ILE A 242 2.76 2.42 16.19
CA ILE A 242 2.90 3.80 16.67
C ILE A 242 1.49 4.29 16.99
N ASP A 243 1.24 4.56 18.27
CA ASP A 243 -0.03 5.07 18.75
C ASP A 243 -0.27 6.53 18.32
N SER A 244 -1.54 6.94 18.38
CA SER A 244 -2.00 8.29 18.01
C SER A 244 -1.25 9.39 18.76
N THR A 245 -1.04 9.20 20.07
CA THR A 245 -0.32 10.15 20.93
C THR A 245 1.16 10.26 20.54
N THR A 246 1.88 9.15 20.40
CA THR A 246 3.27 9.17 19.94
C THR A 246 3.41 9.77 18.54
N MET A 247 2.48 9.49 17.62
CA MET A 247 2.50 10.08 16.27
C MET A 247 2.37 11.61 16.31
N HIS A 248 1.54 12.12 17.20
CA HIS A 248 1.36 13.56 17.42
C HIS A 248 2.59 14.18 18.09
N ASP A 249 3.12 13.56 19.15
CA ASP A 249 4.27 14.05 19.90
C ASP A 249 5.56 14.05 19.08
N LEU A 250 5.72 13.09 18.16
CA LEU A 250 6.82 13.05 17.19
C LEU A 250 6.58 13.92 15.95
N GLU A 251 5.43 14.61 15.87
CA GLU A 251 5.01 15.43 14.74
C GLU A 251 5.21 14.71 13.39
N LEU A 252 4.80 13.43 13.32
CA LEU A 252 5.11 12.58 12.16
C LEU A 252 4.47 13.12 10.88
N LEU A 253 3.21 13.58 10.96
CA LEU A 253 2.45 14.07 9.80
C LEU A 253 2.28 15.59 9.82
N THR A 254 1.84 16.12 10.95
CA THR A 254 1.49 17.54 11.12
C THR A 254 2.19 18.10 12.35
N ASN A 255 2.56 19.36 12.28
CA ASN A 255 3.11 20.08 13.42
C ASN A 255 2.01 20.36 14.46
N THR A 256 2.36 20.31 15.74
CA THR A 256 1.45 20.52 16.87
C THR A 256 1.07 22.00 17.05
N VAL A 257 2.02 22.90 16.80
CA VAL A 257 1.87 24.35 17.01
C VAL A 257 1.17 25.00 15.82
N ASP A 258 1.60 24.68 14.60
CA ASP A 258 1.00 25.18 13.37
C ASP A 258 0.66 24.03 12.40
N PRO A 259 -0.61 23.57 12.37
CA PRO A 259 -1.04 22.48 11.49
C PRO A 259 -0.84 22.74 9.98
N ARG A 260 -0.60 23.99 9.56
CA ARG A 260 -0.33 24.36 8.17
C ARG A 260 1.16 24.42 7.84
N SER A 261 2.00 24.35 8.85
CA SER A 261 3.44 24.34 8.68
C SER A 261 3.91 23.07 8.00
N SER A 262 4.90 23.19 7.12
CA SER A 262 5.62 22.05 6.54
C SER A 262 6.69 21.49 7.49
N VAL A 263 6.78 22.02 8.72
CA VAL A 263 7.75 21.58 9.75
C VAL A 263 7.17 20.39 10.50
N SER A 264 7.06 19.26 9.79
CA SER A 264 6.77 17.93 10.34
C SER A 264 7.76 16.94 9.73
N LEU A 265 7.92 15.76 10.32
CA LEU A 265 8.83 14.76 9.73
C LEU A 265 8.41 14.43 8.29
N PHE A 266 7.10 14.32 8.04
CA PHE A 266 6.56 14.10 6.71
C PHE A 266 6.87 15.27 5.78
N GLY A 267 6.71 16.52 6.24
CA GLY A 267 7.03 17.70 5.43
C GLY A 267 8.51 17.80 5.06
N VAL A 268 9.42 17.38 5.94
CA VAL A 268 10.88 17.35 5.70
C VAL A 268 11.26 16.24 4.72
N LEU A 269 10.69 15.03 4.84
CA LEU A 269 11.04 13.89 3.99
C LEU A 269 10.31 13.92 2.64
N ASN A 270 9.22 14.67 2.52
CA ASN A 270 8.40 14.67 1.33
C ASN A 270 9.02 15.45 0.16
N HIS A 271 9.77 14.72 -0.66
CA HIS A 271 10.22 15.16 -1.98
C HIS A 271 9.62 14.32 -3.13
N ALA A 272 8.58 13.54 -2.84
CA ALA A 272 7.93 12.68 -3.82
C ALA A 272 7.30 13.52 -4.95
N LYS A 273 7.56 13.13 -6.21
CA LYS A 273 7.02 13.82 -7.39
C LYS A 273 5.70 13.27 -7.87
N THR A 274 5.26 12.14 -7.31
CA THR A 274 4.00 11.49 -7.69
C THR A 274 3.08 11.35 -6.47
N PRO A 275 1.75 11.44 -6.67
CA PRO A 275 0.79 11.19 -5.59
C PRO A 275 0.91 9.79 -5.00
N GLY A 276 1.28 8.79 -5.81
CA GLY A 276 1.56 7.43 -5.33
C GLY A 276 2.78 7.37 -4.41
N GLY A 277 3.87 8.08 -4.76
CA GLY A 277 5.06 8.17 -3.92
C GLY A 277 4.80 8.87 -2.59
N LEU A 278 3.98 9.93 -2.61
CA LEU A 278 3.53 10.62 -1.40
C LEU A 278 2.76 9.69 -0.45
N ARG A 279 1.79 8.94 -1.00
CA ARG A 279 1.01 7.95 -0.25
C ARG A 279 1.91 6.86 0.33
N LEU A 280 2.84 6.35 -0.49
CA LEU A 280 3.78 5.32 -0.07
C LEU A 280 4.72 5.81 1.04
N LEU A 281 5.22 7.05 0.95
CA LEU A 281 6.02 7.66 2.01
C LEU A 281 5.23 7.73 3.32
N ARG A 282 3.98 8.20 3.26
CA ARG A 282 3.10 8.27 4.43
C ARG A 282 2.90 6.89 5.07
N VAL A 283 2.58 5.88 4.28
CA VAL A 283 2.41 4.50 4.79
C VAL A 283 3.70 3.98 5.43
N ASN A 284 4.85 4.18 4.79
CA ASN A 284 6.15 3.74 5.32
C ASN A 284 6.53 4.42 6.64
N MET A 285 6.11 5.68 6.84
CA MET A 285 6.33 6.41 8.09
C MET A 285 5.40 5.92 9.22
N LEU A 286 4.13 5.66 8.90
CA LEU A 286 3.13 5.24 9.89
C LEU A 286 3.19 3.73 10.21
N GLN A 287 3.77 2.94 9.31
CA GLN A 287 3.98 1.50 9.49
C GLN A 287 5.42 1.11 9.10
N PRO A 288 6.43 1.50 9.90
CA PRO A 288 7.80 1.07 9.66
C PRO A 288 7.90 -0.45 9.71
N PRO A 289 8.61 -1.11 8.75
CA PRO A 289 8.77 -2.56 8.78
C PRO A 289 9.65 -2.98 9.95
N CYS A 290 9.34 -4.13 10.56
CA CYS A 290 10.18 -4.77 11.58
C CYS A 290 11.09 -5.87 11.01
N ASP A 291 10.88 -6.26 9.76
CA ASP A 291 11.69 -7.29 9.09
C ASP A 291 13.03 -6.73 8.63
N LEU A 292 14.12 -7.35 9.08
CA LEU A 292 15.48 -6.91 8.80
C LEU A 292 15.80 -6.99 7.29
N ASP A 293 15.36 -8.04 6.62
CA ASP A 293 15.64 -8.23 5.18
C ASP A 293 14.97 -7.12 4.35
N THR A 294 13.72 -6.78 4.68
CA THR A 294 13.00 -5.65 4.09
C THR A 294 13.72 -4.32 4.34
N ILE A 295 14.22 -4.08 5.56
CA ILE A 295 14.96 -2.86 5.90
C ILE A 295 16.25 -2.78 5.09
N VAL A 296 17.07 -3.83 5.09
CA VAL A 296 18.36 -3.88 4.39
C VAL A 296 18.16 -3.76 2.88
N LEU A 297 17.13 -4.39 2.32
CA LEU A 297 16.79 -4.27 0.90
C LEU A 297 16.47 -2.81 0.52
N ARG A 298 15.66 -2.12 1.33
CA ARG A 298 15.35 -0.69 1.11
C ARG A 298 16.60 0.18 1.21
N GLN A 299 17.47 -0.07 2.19
CA GLN A 299 18.75 0.65 2.32
C GLN A 299 19.66 0.43 1.11
N LYS A 300 19.80 -0.80 0.63
CA LYS A 300 20.57 -1.14 -0.58
C LYS A 300 20.02 -0.42 -1.82
N ALA A 301 18.71 -0.37 -1.98
CA ALA A 301 18.08 0.35 -3.09
C ALA A 301 18.40 1.85 -3.06
N VAL A 302 18.36 2.48 -1.88
CA VAL A 302 18.76 3.89 -1.70
C VAL A 302 20.24 4.08 -2.03
N GLN A 303 21.12 3.22 -1.52
CA GLN A 303 22.56 3.29 -1.82
C GLN A 303 22.82 3.24 -3.32
N GLN A 304 22.17 2.31 -4.05
CA GLN A 304 22.31 2.20 -5.50
C GLN A 304 21.85 3.46 -6.25
N ILE A 305 20.84 4.18 -5.74
CA ILE A 305 20.38 5.44 -6.33
C ILE A 305 21.44 6.53 -6.10
N LEU A 306 22.01 6.61 -4.90
CA LEU A 306 23.06 7.58 -4.57
C LEU A 306 24.31 7.35 -5.42
N ASP A 307 24.78 6.10 -5.52
CA ASP A 307 25.97 5.77 -6.30
C ASP A 307 25.83 6.20 -7.77
N LYS A 308 24.65 5.98 -8.38
CA LYS A 308 24.36 6.42 -9.76
C LYS A 308 24.24 7.93 -9.92
N MET A 309 23.80 8.66 -8.89
CA MET A 309 23.79 10.12 -8.93
C MET A 309 25.21 10.66 -8.92
N VAL A 310 26.07 10.11 -8.06
CA VAL A 310 27.50 10.45 -8.02
C VAL A 310 28.17 10.14 -9.36
N GLU A 311 27.91 8.97 -9.96
CA GLU A 311 28.38 8.64 -11.32
C GLU A 311 28.04 9.74 -12.34
N LYS A 312 26.78 10.17 -12.34
CA LYS A 312 26.26 11.13 -13.31
C LYS A 312 26.85 12.52 -13.09
N ASP A 313 26.94 12.98 -11.85
CA ASP A 313 27.48 14.29 -11.52
C ASP A 313 28.98 14.36 -11.88
N MET A 314 29.72 13.30 -11.58
CA MET A 314 31.13 13.20 -11.93
C MET A 314 31.34 13.09 -13.45
N ALA A 315 30.48 12.36 -14.16
CA ALA A 315 30.52 12.27 -15.63
C ALA A 315 30.22 13.63 -16.29
N LEU A 316 29.29 14.40 -15.74
CA LEU A 316 28.94 15.72 -16.26
C LEU A 316 30.07 16.74 -16.03
N GLU A 317 30.68 16.73 -14.85
CA GLU A 317 31.77 17.65 -14.51
C GLU A 317 33.06 17.34 -15.28
N SER A 318 33.30 16.06 -15.61
CA SER A 318 34.50 15.63 -16.35
C SER A 318 34.30 15.53 -17.86
N ALA A 319 33.08 15.69 -18.37
CA ALA A 319 32.72 15.44 -19.78
C ALA A 319 33.17 14.05 -20.31
N LEU A 320 33.32 13.07 -19.42
CA LEU A 320 33.79 11.73 -19.73
C LEU A 320 32.69 10.68 -19.45
N PRO A 321 32.60 9.60 -20.24
CA PRO A 321 31.64 8.54 -20.03
C PRO A 321 32.09 7.62 -18.87
N LEU A 322 31.93 8.11 -17.64
CA LEU A 322 32.32 7.44 -16.42
C LEU A 322 31.29 6.39 -15.99
N LYS A 323 31.76 5.27 -15.43
CA LYS A 323 30.95 4.27 -14.72
C LYS A 323 31.60 3.98 -13.37
N VAL A 324 30.84 4.00 -12.28
CA VAL A 324 31.33 3.51 -11.00
C VAL A 324 31.17 1.99 -10.97
N ALA A 325 32.15 1.34 -10.39
CA ALA A 325 32.21 -0.08 -10.19
C ALA A 325 32.69 -0.35 -8.77
N TYR A 326 32.34 -1.51 -8.23
CA TYR A 326 32.74 -1.91 -6.89
C TYR A 326 33.64 -3.14 -6.94
N SER A 327 34.71 -3.14 -6.14
CA SER A 327 35.59 -4.28 -5.93
C SER A 327 35.83 -4.49 -4.45
N GLN A 328 35.74 -5.75 -3.98
CA GLN A 328 35.98 -6.09 -2.57
C GLN A 328 37.37 -5.69 -2.06
N LEU A 329 38.37 -5.61 -2.95
CA LEU A 329 39.75 -5.25 -2.58
C LEU A 329 40.03 -3.75 -2.66
N ARG A 330 39.26 -3.01 -3.48
CA ARG A 330 39.56 -1.62 -3.85
C ARG A 330 38.48 -0.63 -3.41
N GLY A 331 37.34 -1.11 -2.92
CA GLY A 331 36.15 -0.31 -2.68
C GLY A 331 35.50 0.13 -3.99
N PHE A 332 34.76 1.23 -3.93
CA PHE A 332 34.21 1.87 -5.12
C PHE A 332 35.31 2.57 -5.93
N TYR A 333 35.30 2.33 -7.24
CA TYR A 333 36.22 2.95 -8.19
C TYR A 333 35.47 3.32 -9.46
N ILE A 334 35.99 4.28 -10.19
CA ILE A 334 35.45 4.72 -11.47
C ILE A 334 36.23 4.02 -12.57
N GLN A 335 35.54 3.62 -13.62
CA GLN A 335 36.12 3.16 -14.85
C GLN A 335 35.49 3.86 -16.05
N MET A 336 36.29 4.08 -17.09
CA MET A 336 35.81 4.56 -18.38
C MET A 336 36.46 3.77 -19.50
N ASN A 337 35.71 3.57 -20.58
CA ASN A 337 36.28 3.03 -21.81
C ASN A 337 36.71 4.19 -22.71
N TYR A 338 37.86 4.05 -23.36
CA TYR A 338 38.38 5.02 -24.31
C TYR A 338 38.83 4.33 -25.59
N THR A 339 38.77 5.04 -26.71
CA THR A 339 39.22 4.58 -28.01
C THR A 339 40.27 5.55 -28.55
N GLY A 340 41.50 5.08 -28.76
CA GLY A 340 42.60 5.91 -29.24
C GLY A 340 43.49 6.45 -28.11
N CYS A 341 43.76 7.75 -28.09
CA CYS A 341 44.61 8.39 -27.07
C CYS A 341 43.90 8.45 -25.71
N ILE A 342 44.69 8.36 -24.63
CA ILE A 342 44.21 8.51 -23.26
C ILE A 342 43.59 9.91 -23.12
N PRO A 343 42.31 10.04 -22.69
CA PRO A 343 41.68 11.33 -22.49
C PRO A 343 42.39 12.13 -21.39
N ASP A 344 42.37 13.45 -21.49
CA ASP A 344 42.87 14.32 -20.43
C ASP A 344 42.00 14.15 -19.18
N LEU A 345 42.62 13.71 -18.09
CA LEU A 345 41.95 13.33 -16.85
C LEU A 345 42.13 14.48 -15.85
N PRO A 346 41.05 15.06 -15.31
CA PRO A 346 41.19 16.10 -14.29
C PRO A 346 41.93 15.60 -13.05
N ASP A 347 42.73 16.49 -12.45
CA ASP A 347 43.67 16.21 -11.33
C ASP A 347 43.03 15.58 -10.08
N LYS A 348 41.70 15.63 -9.97
CA LYS A 348 40.93 14.98 -8.91
C LYS A 348 40.93 13.45 -8.97
N PHE A 349 41.32 12.86 -10.11
CA PHE A 349 41.38 11.40 -10.28
C PHE A 349 42.72 10.83 -9.81
N ILE A 350 42.67 10.02 -8.76
CA ILE A 350 43.82 9.37 -8.12
C ILE A 350 43.84 7.86 -8.41
N LYS A 351 45.01 7.23 -8.20
CA LYS A 351 45.23 5.79 -8.44
C LYS A 351 44.79 5.32 -9.84
N VAL A 352 45.14 6.10 -10.86
CA VAL A 352 44.82 5.78 -12.26
C VAL A 352 45.53 4.50 -12.70
N SER A 353 44.78 3.55 -13.24
CA SER A 353 45.26 2.27 -13.77
C SER A 353 44.67 2.08 -15.16
N VAL A 354 45.53 1.88 -16.16
CA VAL A 354 45.13 1.76 -17.57
C VAL A 354 45.27 0.30 -18.00
N THR A 355 44.19 -0.28 -18.51
CA THR A 355 44.16 -1.66 -19.04
C THR A 355 43.56 -1.66 -20.45
N LYS A 356 44.42 -1.76 -21.48
CA LYS A 356 44.10 -1.83 -22.93
C LYS A 356 43.12 -0.76 -23.45
N THR A 357 41.84 -0.87 -23.12
CA THR A 357 40.73 0.00 -23.58
C THR A 357 39.95 0.63 -22.43
N THR A 358 40.33 0.34 -21.18
CA THR A 358 39.63 0.77 -19.97
C THR A 358 40.60 1.45 -19.02
N ILE A 359 40.21 2.60 -18.49
CA ILE A 359 40.95 3.34 -17.47
C ILE A 359 40.14 3.27 -16.19
N SER A 360 40.76 2.83 -15.10
CA SER A 360 40.16 2.77 -13.77
C SER A 360 40.87 3.75 -12.84
N PHE A 361 40.13 4.59 -12.13
CA PHE A 361 40.64 5.57 -11.18
C PHE A 361 39.68 5.72 -9.99
N THR A 362 40.12 6.37 -8.93
CA THR A 362 39.34 6.65 -7.73
C THR A 362 39.41 8.15 -7.45
N THR A 363 38.51 8.71 -6.66
CA THR A 363 38.64 10.08 -6.13
C THR A 363 38.69 10.04 -4.61
N ASP A 364 39.21 11.09 -3.97
CA ASP A 364 39.26 11.17 -2.50
C ASP A 364 37.88 10.98 -1.85
N SER A 365 36.80 11.42 -2.52
CA SER A 365 35.42 11.21 -2.10
C SER A 365 34.96 9.75 -2.10
N LEU A 366 35.56 8.90 -2.94
CA LEU A 366 35.24 7.47 -3.08
C LEU A 366 36.12 6.57 -2.20
N VAL A 367 37.24 7.08 -1.68
CA VAL A 367 38.13 6.34 -0.76
C VAL A 367 37.55 6.27 0.68
N GLY A 368 36.63 7.16 1.03
CA GLY A 368 36.05 7.27 2.37
C GLY A 368 34.79 6.46 2.64
N TYR A 369 34.29 5.69 1.66
CA TYR A 369 33.08 4.86 1.77
C TYR A 369 33.37 3.38 1.94
#